data_AF-A0AAD8H112-F1
#
_entry.id   AF-A0AAD8H112-F1
#
_cell.length_a   1.000
_cell.length_b   1.000
_cell.length_c   1.000
_cell.angle_alpha   90.00
_cell.angle_beta   90.00
_cell.angle_gamma   90.00
#
_symmetry.space_group_name_H-M   'P 1'
#
loop_
_entity.id
_entity.type
_entity.pdbx_description
1 polymer ?
#
loop_
_entity_poly.entity_id
_entity_poly.type
_entity_poly.pdbx_seq_one_letter_code
_entity_poly.pdbx_strand_id
1 'polypeptide(L)'
;MANYKYEYVKLDYEVNDQVMFPNLIVVRIHLGNFTIFSQVHEFEQPNDENALNLMNACATVVLKEYPDIVFSYGFRDEYSFVFSKDTNFYQRRARVVYQLLCSVEAARGKAGRKIFVGRKCCCCWCLYSRRWISMVEL
;
A
#
# COMPACT_ATOMS: atom_id res chain seq x y z
N MET A 1 -15.97 21.39 -26.07
CA MET A 1 -15.75 21.45 -24.61
C MET A 1 -17.06 21.09 -23.93
N ALA A 2 -17.17 19.89 -23.35
CA ALA A 2 -18.46 19.26 -23.05
C ALA A 2 -18.70 18.89 -21.57
N ASN A 3 -17.86 19.37 -20.63
CA ASN A 3 -17.85 18.84 -19.26
C ASN A 3 -18.32 19.82 -18.16
N TYR A 4 -18.73 21.04 -18.48
CA TYR A 4 -19.13 22.04 -17.46
C TYR A 4 -20.38 21.61 -16.67
N LYS A 5 -21.28 20.82 -17.28
CA LYS A 5 -22.53 20.38 -16.67
C LYS A 5 -22.33 19.49 -15.44
N TYR A 6 -21.17 18.84 -15.27
CA TYR A 6 -20.95 17.87 -14.19
C TYR A 6 -19.79 18.24 -13.26
N GLU A 7 -19.25 19.46 -13.41
CA GLU A 7 -18.07 19.91 -12.66
C GLU A 7 -18.35 20.12 -11.17
N TYR A 8 -19.60 20.47 -10.82
CA TYR A 8 -20.07 20.61 -9.44
C TYR A 8 -19.86 19.34 -8.62
N VAL A 9 -19.96 18.15 -9.24
CA VAL A 9 -19.77 16.87 -8.54
C VAL A 9 -18.35 16.73 -7.97
N LYS A 10 -17.34 17.29 -8.63
CA LYS A 10 -15.96 17.23 -8.14
C LYS A 10 -15.72 18.25 -7.03
N LEU A 11 -16.29 19.45 -7.16
CA LEU A 11 -16.10 20.52 -6.19
C LEU A 11 -16.84 20.26 -4.87
N ASP A 12 -18.04 19.69 -4.94
CA ASP A 12 -18.93 19.57 -3.77
C ASP A 12 -18.72 18.25 -2.99
N TYR A 13 -18.20 17.19 -3.63
CA TYR A 13 -18.14 15.86 -3.03
C TYR A 13 -16.72 15.27 -2.90
N GLU A 14 -15.68 15.91 -3.45
CA GLU A 14 -14.31 15.50 -3.14
C GLU A 14 -13.93 15.97 -1.73
N VAL A 15 -13.69 15.02 -0.83
CA VAL A 15 -13.17 15.30 0.50
C VAL A 15 -11.69 15.71 0.37
N ASN A 16 -11.35 16.84 0.99
CA ASN A 16 -9.96 17.30 1.09
C ASN A 16 -9.21 16.49 2.15
N ASP A 17 -8.61 15.38 1.73
CA ASP A 17 -7.79 14.50 2.57
C ASP A 17 -6.30 14.94 2.61
N GLN A 18 -6.03 16.25 2.62
CA GLN A 18 -4.67 16.77 2.63
C GLN A 18 -4.08 16.74 4.03
N VAL A 19 -2.92 16.11 4.18
CA VAL A 19 -2.18 16.13 5.45
C VAL A 19 -1.44 17.45 5.58
N MET A 20 -1.66 18.13 6.71
CA MET A 20 -1.01 19.41 7.01
C MET A 20 0.50 19.25 7.23
N PHE A 21 1.26 20.31 6.93
CA PHE A 21 2.65 20.42 7.35
C PHE A 21 2.70 20.81 8.83
N PRO A 22 3.71 20.36 9.62
CA PRO A 22 4.89 19.55 9.28
C PRO A 22 4.72 18.05 9.60
N ASN A 23 3.49 17.53 9.60
CA ASN A 23 3.18 16.17 10.07
C ASN A 23 3.88 15.10 9.24
N LEU A 24 4.20 13.97 9.88
CA LEU A 24 4.69 12.79 9.18
C LEU A 24 3.52 12.04 8.54
N ILE A 25 3.76 11.51 7.34
CA ILE A 25 2.81 10.62 6.68
C ILE A 25 3.30 9.20 6.90
N VAL A 26 2.52 8.42 7.65
CA VAL A 26 2.73 6.98 7.82
C VAL A 26 1.56 6.26 7.16
N VAL A 27 1.88 5.40 6.19
CA VAL A 27 0.89 4.56 5.51
C VAL A 27 1.09 3.12 5.97
N ARG A 28 0.11 2.58 6.69
CA ARG A 28 0.10 1.17 7.09
C ARG A 28 -0.82 0.39 6.16
N ILE A 29 -0.29 -0.68 5.59
CA ILE A 29 -0.98 -1.62 4.73
C ILE A 29 -1.14 -2.91 5.53
N HIS A 30 -2.36 -3.39 5.61
CA HIS A 30 -2.71 -4.65 6.25
C HIS A 30 -3.29 -5.60 5.23
N LEU A 31 -2.96 -6.88 5.34
CA LEU A 31 -3.60 -7.96 4.59
C LEU A 31 -4.87 -8.38 5.33
N GLY A 32 -6.04 -7.96 4.86
CA GLY A 32 -7.29 -8.40 5.46
C GLY A 32 -7.50 -9.91 5.29
N ASN A 33 -8.12 -10.56 6.27
CA ASN A 33 -8.38 -12.01 6.23
C ASN A 33 -7.12 -12.89 6.03
N PHE A 34 -5.98 -12.49 6.60
CA PHE A 34 -4.73 -13.27 6.53
C PHE A 34 -4.90 -14.74 6.96
N THR A 35 -5.81 -15.04 7.89
CA THR A 35 -6.14 -16.41 8.32
C THR A 35 -6.66 -17.29 7.19
N ILE A 36 -7.52 -16.75 6.32
CA ILE A 36 -8.06 -17.51 5.17
C ILE A 36 -6.96 -17.65 4.12
N PHE A 37 -6.20 -16.58 3.92
CA PHE A 37 -5.08 -16.57 2.98
C PHE A 37 -4.00 -17.59 3.34
N SER A 38 -3.63 -17.69 4.61
CA SER A 38 -2.63 -18.63 5.11
C SER A 38 -3.10 -20.08 5.00
N GLN A 39 -4.40 -20.34 5.16
CA GLN A 39 -5.00 -21.66 4.93
C GLN A 39 -4.98 -22.04 3.44
N VAL A 40 -5.40 -21.14 2.55
CA VAL A 40 -5.42 -21.39 1.09
C VAL A 40 -4.02 -21.60 0.53
N HIS A 41 -3.04 -20.88 1.05
CA HIS A 41 -1.66 -20.96 0.59
C HIS A 41 -0.77 -21.91 1.39
N GLU A 42 -1.32 -22.62 2.37
CA GLU A 42 -0.59 -23.60 3.20
C GLU A 42 0.71 -22.98 3.78
N PHE A 43 0.54 -21.90 4.54
CA PHE A 43 1.67 -21.25 5.21
C PHE A 43 2.12 -22.03 6.43
N GLU A 44 3.44 -22.13 6.62
CA GLU A 44 4.02 -22.73 7.81
C GLU A 44 3.73 -21.85 9.03
N GLN A 45 3.10 -22.42 10.05
CA GLN A 45 2.81 -21.74 11.31
C GLN A 45 3.88 -22.11 12.35
N PRO A 46 4.36 -21.17 13.19
CA PRO A 46 3.83 -19.83 13.39
C PRO A 46 4.35 -18.76 12.41
N ASN A 47 5.51 -18.97 11.79
CA ASN A 47 6.13 -18.03 10.85
C ASN A 47 6.59 -18.76 9.58
N ASP A 48 6.10 -18.33 8.42
CA ASP A 48 6.55 -18.79 7.11
C ASP A 48 7.62 -17.83 6.57
N GLU A 49 8.88 -18.26 6.51
CA GLU A 49 10.00 -17.44 6.04
C GLU A 49 9.83 -17.00 4.58
N ASN A 50 9.24 -17.86 3.75
CA ASN A 50 9.04 -17.57 2.33
C ASN A 50 8.00 -16.46 2.14
N ALA A 51 6.93 -16.47 2.94
CA ALA A 51 5.92 -15.42 2.94
C ALA A 51 6.50 -14.08 3.43
N LEU A 52 7.33 -14.10 4.49
CA LEU A 52 7.99 -12.90 5.00
C LEU A 52 8.99 -12.32 3.97
N ASN A 53 9.80 -13.18 3.35
CA ASN A 53 10.73 -12.76 2.29
C ASN A 53 10.00 -12.19 1.07
N LEU A 54 8.82 -12.72 0.75
CA LEU A 54 7.96 -12.16 -0.29
C LEU A 54 7.48 -10.75 0.08
N MET A 55 7.03 -10.49 1.32
CA MET A 55 6.67 -9.14 1.78
C MET A 55 7.85 -8.18 1.67
N ASN A 56 9.01 -8.60 2.14
CA ASN A 56 10.21 -7.77 2.10
C ASN A 56 10.64 -7.45 0.67
N ALA A 57 10.53 -8.41 -0.25
CA ALA A 57 10.81 -8.17 -1.67
C ALA A 57 9.79 -7.20 -2.29
N CYS A 58 8.49 -7.40 -2.05
CA CYS A 58 7.43 -6.52 -2.55
C CYS A 58 7.61 -5.08 -1.99
N ALA A 59 7.93 -4.91 -0.69
CA ALA A 59 8.24 -3.61 -0.09
C ALA A 59 9.53 -2.94 -0.60
N THR A 60 10.60 -3.71 -0.81
CA THR A 60 11.87 -3.18 -1.37
C THR A 60 11.64 -2.57 -2.75
N VAL A 61 10.71 -3.14 -3.51
CA VAL A 61 10.34 -2.65 -4.82
C VAL A 61 9.57 -1.33 -4.72
N VAL A 62 8.66 -1.19 -3.76
CA VAL A 62 7.95 0.07 -3.48
C VAL A 62 8.94 1.18 -3.08
N LEU A 63 9.90 0.89 -2.21
CA LEU A 63 10.95 1.83 -1.83
C LEU A 63 11.78 2.31 -3.03
N LYS A 64 12.06 1.43 -4.00
CA LYS A 64 12.79 1.79 -5.22
C LYS A 64 11.99 2.67 -6.17
N GLU A 65 10.67 2.53 -6.17
CA GLU A 65 9.78 3.30 -7.04
C GLU A 65 9.47 4.68 -6.47
N TYR A 66 9.42 4.81 -5.15
CA TYR A 66 9.11 6.05 -4.45
C TYR A 66 10.25 6.46 -3.51
N PRO A 67 11.18 7.32 -3.96
CA PRO A 67 12.33 7.76 -3.15
C PRO A 67 11.94 8.67 -1.98
N ASP A 68 10.71 9.19 -1.96
CA ASP A 68 10.16 10.01 -0.88
C ASP A 68 9.88 9.20 0.41
N ILE A 69 9.86 7.87 0.31
CA ILE A 69 9.71 6.97 1.45
C ILE A 69 11.09 6.79 2.09
N VAL A 70 11.23 7.26 3.32
CA VAL A 70 12.50 7.23 4.07
C VAL A 70 12.72 5.86 4.72
N PHE A 71 11.64 5.26 5.20
CA PHE A 71 11.72 4.06 6.01
C PHE A 71 10.48 3.19 5.82
N SER A 72 10.65 1.88 5.91
CA SER A 72 9.55 0.94 5.90
C SER A 72 9.76 -0.19 6.89
N TYR A 73 8.69 -0.62 7.56
CA TYR A 73 8.72 -1.62 8.61
C TYR A 73 7.59 -2.63 8.42
N GLY A 74 7.94 -3.91 8.36
CA GLY A 74 6.98 -5.01 8.28
C GLY A 74 6.93 -5.82 9.56
N PHE A 75 5.73 -6.18 10.02
CA PHE A 75 5.53 -7.14 11.08
C PHE A 75 4.33 -8.02 10.78
N ARG A 76 4.53 -9.34 10.80
CA ARG A 76 3.51 -10.34 10.44
C ARG A 76 2.90 -10.02 9.08
N ASP A 77 1.61 -9.72 9.02
CA ASP A 77 0.79 -9.48 7.83
C ASP A 77 0.60 -7.98 7.51
N GLU A 78 1.44 -7.14 8.11
CA GLU A 78 1.33 -5.69 8.03
C GLU A 78 2.65 -5.04 7.61
N TYR A 79 2.53 -3.94 6.87
CA TYR A 79 3.67 -3.14 6.43
C TYR A 79 3.39 -1.65 6.58
N SER A 80 4.30 -0.93 7.23
CA SER A 80 4.25 0.51 7.43
C SER A 80 5.29 1.20 6.56
N PHE A 81 4.90 2.25 5.85
CA PHE A 81 5.78 3.08 5.04
C PHE A 81 5.76 4.51 5.59
N VAL A 82 6.93 5.07 5.84
CA VAL A 82 7.13 6.40 6.42
C VAL A 82 7.70 7.33 5.35
N PHE A 83 6.98 8.41 5.08
CA PHE A 83 7.41 9.45 4.14
C PHE A 83 8.21 10.54 4.86
N SER A 84 9.10 11.22 4.12
CA SER A 84 9.78 12.41 4.66
C SER A 84 8.79 13.55 4.94
N LYS A 85 9.08 14.37 5.96
CA LYS A 85 8.24 15.49 6.41
C LYS A 85 8.03 16.51 5.30
N ASP A 86 9.06 16.75 4.51
CA ASP A 86 9.10 17.79 3.47
C ASP A 86 8.50 17.32 2.13
N THR A 87 7.94 16.10 2.09
CA THR A 87 7.39 15.55 0.85
C THR A 87 6.12 16.28 0.44
N ASN A 88 6.07 16.66 -0.84
CA ASN A 88 4.88 17.18 -1.51
C ASN A 88 4.25 16.10 -2.43
N PHE A 89 4.43 14.83 -2.05
CA PHE A 89 3.99 13.68 -2.84
C PHE A 89 2.46 13.74 -3.01
N TYR A 90 1.98 13.91 -4.26
CA TYR A 90 0.56 14.04 -4.63
C TYR A 90 -0.25 15.03 -3.76
N GLN A 91 0.31 16.21 -3.49
CA GLN A 91 -0.32 17.22 -2.62
C GLN A 91 -0.68 16.68 -1.22
N ARG A 92 0.02 15.63 -0.76
CA ARG A 92 -0.19 14.98 0.54
C ARG A 92 -1.62 14.45 0.72
N ARG A 93 -2.30 14.10 -0.38
CA ARG A 93 -3.65 13.51 -0.35
C ARG A 93 -3.57 12.04 0.06
N ALA A 94 -3.95 11.75 1.30
CA ALA A 94 -3.84 10.43 1.92
C ALA A 94 -4.36 9.28 1.04
N ARG A 95 -5.56 9.47 0.48
CA ARG A 95 -6.26 8.48 -0.34
C ARG A 95 -5.49 8.13 -1.62
N VAL A 96 -4.89 9.12 -2.26
CA VAL A 96 -4.15 8.93 -3.52
C VAL A 96 -2.85 8.19 -3.24
N VAL A 97 -2.14 8.56 -2.17
CA VAL A 97 -0.90 7.91 -1.76
C VAL A 97 -1.13 6.42 -1.46
N TYR A 98 -2.16 6.10 -0.66
CA TYR A 98 -2.52 4.71 -0.35
C TYR A 98 -2.90 3.93 -1.62
N GLN A 99 -3.72 4.52 -2.50
CA GLN A 99 -4.17 3.85 -3.72
C GLN A 99 -3.00 3.55 -4.67
N LEU A 100 -2.01 4.44 -4.75
CA LEU A 100 -0.81 4.25 -5.55
C LEU A 100 0.07 3.13 -4.99
N LEU A 101 0.33 3.14 -3.68
CA LEU A 101 1.08 2.07 -3.01
C LEU A 101 0.44 0.70 -3.26
N CYS A 102 -0.88 0.57 -3.05
CA CYS A 102 -1.60 -0.67 -3.36
C CYS A 102 -1.56 -1.03 -4.85
N SER A 103 -1.53 -0.04 -5.75
CA SER A 103 -1.48 -0.29 -7.19
C SER A 103 -0.13 -0.80 -7.67
N VAL A 104 0.98 -0.33 -7.09
CA VAL A 104 2.34 -0.80 -7.43
C VAL A 104 2.54 -2.24 -7.01
N GLU A 105 2.09 -2.57 -5.80
CA GLU A 105 2.02 -3.93 -5.28
C GLU A 105 1.21 -4.86 -6.21
N ALA A 106 0.02 -4.41 -6.64
CA ALA A 106 -0.85 -5.19 -7.53
C ALA A 106 -0.33 -5.32 -8.97
N ALA A 107 0.20 -4.24 -9.54
CA ALA A 107 0.61 -4.16 -10.94
C ALA A 107 1.83 -5.06 -11.22
N ARG A 108 2.77 -5.15 -10.28
CA ARG A 108 3.93 -6.03 -10.44
C ARG A 108 3.61 -7.51 -10.26
N GLY A 109 2.54 -7.85 -9.54
CA GLY A 109 1.99 -9.20 -9.61
C GLY A 109 1.54 -9.60 -11.04
N LYS A 110 0.96 -8.66 -11.80
CA LYS A 110 0.40 -8.91 -13.15
C LYS A 110 1.42 -8.76 -14.28
N ALA A 111 2.45 -7.93 -14.13
CA ALA A 111 3.42 -7.58 -15.17
C ALA A 111 4.48 -8.66 -15.48
N GLY A 112 4.17 -9.96 -15.29
CA GLY A 112 5.04 -11.07 -15.70
C GLY A 112 6.29 -11.31 -14.83
N ARG A 113 6.73 -10.34 -14.02
CA ARG A 113 7.63 -10.59 -12.87
C ARG A 113 6.78 -11.01 -11.68
N LYS A 114 6.17 -12.19 -11.78
CA LYS A 114 5.56 -12.82 -10.62
C LYS A 114 6.67 -13.01 -9.59
N ILE A 115 6.70 -12.17 -8.57
CA ILE A 115 7.56 -12.37 -7.41
C ILE A 115 6.98 -13.63 -6.77
N PHE A 116 7.59 -14.76 -7.13
CA PHE A 116 7.30 -16.06 -6.58
C PHE A 116 8.40 -16.36 -5.57
N VAL A 117 8.00 -16.69 -4.36
CA VAL A 117 8.83 -17.53 -3.50
C VAL A 117 8.18 -18.91 -3.53
N GLY A 118 8.74 -19.81 -4.35
CA GLY A 118 8.15 -21.13 -4.61
C GLY A 118 6.87 -21.09 -5.45
N ARG A 119 5.78 -21.74 -4.99
CA ARG A 119 4.46 -21.78 -5.66
C ARG A 119 3.52 -20.62 -5.28
N LYS A 120 3.97 -19.69 -4.43
CA LYS A 120 3.13 -18.65 -3.78
C LYS A 120 3.30 -17.30 -4.51
N CYS A 121 2.19 -16.66 -4.94
CA CYS A 121 2.20 -15.47 -5.82
C CYS A 121 1.72 -14.20 -5.08
N CYS A 122 2.48 -13.08 -5.16
CA CYS A 122 2.15 -11.77 -4.52
C CYS A 122 0.77 -11.22 -5.03
N CYS A 123 0.25 -11.65 -6.20
CA CYS A 123 -1.02 -11.20 -6.78
C CYS A 123 -2.25 -11.32 -5.87
N CYS A 124 -2.33 -12.36 -5.04
CA CYS A 124 -3.51 -12.60 -4.21
C CYS A 124 -3.56 -11.71 -2.96
N TRP A 125 -2.46 -11.03 -2.60
CA TRP A 125 -2.40 -10.15 -1.43
C TRP A 125 -3.16 -8.83 -1.58
N CYS A 126 -3.16 -8.22 -2.76
CA CYS A 126 -3.85 -6.94 -2.98
C CYS A 126 -5.38 -7.03 -2.96
N LEU A 127 -5.95 -8.23 -3.20
CA LEU A 127 -7.40 -8.42 -3.22
C LEU A 127 -8.02 -8.38 -1.82
N TYR A 128 -7.20 -8.51 -0.78
CA TYR A 128 -7.65 -8.72 0.58
C TYR A 128 -7.36 -7.53 1.52
N SER A 129 -6.60 -6.52 1.09
CA SER A 129 -6.34 -5.34 1.92
C SER A 129 -7.63 -4.54 2.13
N ARG A 130 -8.11 -4.49 3.39
CA ARG A 130 -9.17 -3.55 3.77
C ARG A 130 -8.57 -2.15 3.85
N ARG A 131 -9.25 -1.16 3.27
CA ARG A 131 -8.94 0.28 3.40
C ARG A 131 -9.04 0.70 4.86
N TRP A 132 -7.95 0.60 5.60
CA TRP A 132 -7.76 1.31 6.85
C TRP A 132 -6.48 2.14 6.72
N ILE A 133 -6.65 3.39 6.30
CA ILE A 133 -5.60 4.40 6.44
C ILE A 133 -5.63 4.82 7.90
N SER A 134 -4.80 4.21 8.73
CA SER A 134 -4.41 4.82 9.99
C SER A 134 -3.29 5.80 9.68
N MET A 135 -3.66 6.99 9.22
CA MET A 135 -2.72 8.11 9.21
C MET A 135 -2.52 8.51 10.65
N VAL A 136 -1.42 8.05 11.24
CA VAL A 136 -1.00 8.54 12.54
C VAL A 136 -0.31 9.87 12.27
N GLU A 137 -1.04 10.95 12.45
CA GLU A 137 -0.44 12.27 12.61
C GLU A 137 0.26 12.28 13.98
N LEU A 138 1.59 12.17 13.95
CA LEU A 138 2.44 12.40 15.13
C LEU A 138 3.00 13.81 15.09
#